data_AF-A0A7W1UPE8-F1
#
_entry.id   AF-A0A7W1UPE8-F1
#
_cell.length_a   1.000
_cell.length_b   1.000
_cell.length_c   1.000
_cell.angle_alpha   90.00
_cell.angle_beta   90.00
_cell.angle_gamma   90.00
#
_symmetry.space_group_name_H-M   'P 1'
#
loop_
_entity.id
_entity.type
_entity.pdbx_description
1 polymer ?
#
loop_
_entity_poly.entity_id
_entity_poly.type
_entity_poly.pdbx_seq_one_letter_code
_entity_poly.pdbx_strand_id
1 'polypeptide(L)'
;VSVDSTFQTFAETNIPDSSKFRLSPNFEYKGKVKLKATANYLVFDGAARISHDCAAIPKSWFKFESEINPNNIFIPIAKDPVDLAGKPIAASMMVTTDSTHFYSAFLSPKESNNYPRVLPADGFLFFDKGSREYRISNKEKLIERSLPGNYLSLNTAQCKVFGEGKINLGGDFGQVKIESFGSAVHLLIPDSTIFDMLVSVDFFFDDGAVDKMSDAIVANAELKPTDFSRPVFEKGMREMLGKEVADKLISQLNLYGSYKKFPDELKKTIFFTDVKMKWNRETRSYTSYGKLGIGNINKTQINKYVDGRIEIIKKRGGDILNIYMELDEKDWYFFSYTRGTMLAISSNEAFNTAIKDLKPEKKQRDGDKEKKEPNYNFSLTTVAKKTQFLRKTESPDGQ
;
A
#
# COMPACT_ATOMS: atom_id res chain seq x y z
N VAL A 1 25.58 6.36 -41.18
CA VAL A 1 26.64 6.62 -40.18
C VAL A 1 27.26 7.94 -40.55
N SER A 2 27.36 8.86 -39.60
CA SER A 2 27.80 10.25 -39.82
C SER A 2 28.68 10.70 -38.65
N VAL A 3 29.28 11.89 -38.76
CA VAL A 3 30.13 12.50 -37.73
C VAL A 3 29.47 13.78 -37.25
N ASP A 4 29.38 14.00 -35.93
CA ASP A 4 28.78 15.19 -35.34
C ASP A 4 29.74 16.40 -35.31
N SER A 5 29.26 17.55 -34.81
CA SER A 5 30.04 18.80 -34.73
C SER A 5 31.22 18.73 -33.75
N THR A 6 31.32 17.67 -32.95
CA THR A 6 32.45 17.38 -32.04
C THR A 6 33.33 16.24 -32.54
N PHE A 7 33.22 15.89 -33.82
CA PHE A 7 33.94 14.80 -34.48
C PHE A 7 33.65 13.40 -33.92
N GLN A 8 32.48 13.17 -33.32
CA GLN A 8 32.06 11.86 -32.84
C GLN A 8 31.20 11.12 -33.86
N THR A 9 31.45 9.82 -34.03
CA THR A 9 30.64 8.96 -34.91
C THR A 9 29.26 8.71 -34.31
N PHE A 10 28.21 8.87 -35.11
CA PHE A 10 26.85 8.48 -34.75
C PHE A 10 26.13 7.78 -35.89
N ALA A 11 25.12 6.99 -35.56
CA ALA A 11 24.21 6.41 -36.53
C ALA A 11 22.80 6.32 -35.94
N GLU A 12 21.78 6.45 -36.78
CA GLU A 12 20.39 6.23 -36.41
C GLU A 12 19.76 5.28 -37.42
N THR A 13 18.94 4.35 -36.92
CA THR A 13 18.08 3.50 -37.74
C THR A 13 16.74 3.34 -37.06
N ASN A 14 15.71 2.96 -37.82
CA ASN A 14 14.40 2.67 -37.29
C ASN A 14 14.05 1.20 -37.51
N ILE A 15 13.74 0.49 -36.44
CA ILE A 15 13.34 -0.91 -36.44
C ILE A 15 11.81 -0.99 -36.58
N PRO A 16 11.28 -1.45 -37.73
CA PRO A 16 9.83 -1.57 -37.93
C PRO A 16 9.27 -2.79 -37.18
N ASP A 17 7.97 -2.75 -36.87
CA ASP A 17 7.27 -3.85 -36.18
C ASP A 17 7.34 -5.19 -36.94
N SER A 18 7.36 -5.12 -38.28
CA SER A 18 7.49 -6.29 -39.17
C SER A 18 8.78 -7.08 -38.97
N SER A 19 9.83 -6.46 -38.41
CA SER A 19 11.11 -7.12 -38.12
C SER A 19 11.03 -8.12 -36.97
N LYS A 20 10.01 -8.01 -36.10
CA LYS A 20 9.86 -8.81 -34.86
C LYS A 20 11.13 -8.79 -33.99
N PHE A 21 11.86 -7.67 -33.99
CA PHE A 21 13.09 -7.52 -33.24
C PHE A 21 12.87 -7.64 -31.72
N ARG A 22 13.85 -8.20 -31.03
CA ARG A 22 13.82 -8.45 -29.59
C ARG A 22 15.12 -7.99 -28.94
N LEU A 23 15.01 -7.26 -27.82
CA LEU A 23 16.17 -6.96 -26.96
C LEU A 23 16.64 -8.22 -26.23
N SER A 24 15.70 -9.12 -25.91
CA SER A 24 15.95 -10.45 -25.36
C SER A 24 14.71 -11.32 -25.58
N PRO A 25 14.73 -12.63 -25.26
CA PRO A 25 13.51 -13.46 -25.30
C PRO A 25 12.32 -12.89 -24.51
N ASN A 26 12.57 -12.03 -23.52
CA ASN A 26 11.55 -11.45 -22.64
C ASN A 26 11.07 -10.06 -23.08
N PHE A 27 11.80 -9.39 -23.98
CA PHE A 27 11.55 -8.00 -24.36
C PHE A 27 11.55 -7.85 -25.88
N GLU A 28 10.38 -7.56 -26.43
CA GLU A 28 10.22 -7.15 -27.82
C GLU A 28 10.45 -5.65 -27.95
N TYR A 29 10.95 -5.19 -29.10
CA TYR A 29 11.24 -3.78 -29.32
C TYR A 29 10.92 -3.33 -30.74
N LYS A 30 10.43 -2.09 -30.86
CA LYS A 30 10.33 -1.35 -32.13
C LYS A 30 10.56 0.14 -31.91
N GLY A 31 11.10 0.81 -32.93
CA GLY A 31 11.43 2.23 -32.88
C GLY A 31 12.88 2.52 -33.26
N LYS A 32 13.37 3.68 -32.84
CA LYS A 32 14.67 4.22 -33.24
C LYS A 32 15.80 3.67 -32.40
N VAL A 33 16.87 3.26 -33.06
CA VAL A 33 18.11 2.85 -32.42
C VAL A 33 19.20 3.83 -32.82
N LYS A 34 19.88 4.38 -31.81
CA LYS A 34 20.94 5.38 -31.95
C LYS A 34 22.26 4.76 -31.49
N LEU A 35 23.27 4.81 -32.34
CA LEU A 35 24.66 4.54 -32.01
C LEU A 35 25.35 5.87 -31.77
N LYS A 36 26.10 5.97 -30.66
CA LYS A 36 26.96 7.10 -30.34
C LYS A 36 28.34 6.57 -29.98
N ALA A 37 29.40 7.11 -30.55
CA ALA A 37 30.78 6.70 -30.26
C ALA A 37 31.16 6.82 -28.78
N THR A 38 30.51 7.73 -28.06
CA THR A 38 30.75 7.98 -26.63
C THR A 38 29.97 7.04 -25.69
N ALA A 39 29.08 6.19 -26.22
CA ALA A 39 28.27 5.26 -25.43
C ALA A 39 28.78 3.83 -25.60
N ASN A 40 28.73 3.04 -24.53
CA ASN A 40 29.19 1.64 -24.56
C ASN A 40 28.15 0.72 -25.21
N TYR A 41 26.88 1.11 -25.17
CA TYR A 41 25.78 0.37 -25.77
C TYR A 41 24.90 1.27 -26.64
N LEU A 42 24.00 0.63 -27.38
CA LEU A 42 23.04 1.33 -28.22
C LEU A 42 21.95 1.99 -27.37
N VAL A 43 21.53 3.18 -27.80
CA VAL A 43 20.38 3.89 -27.22
C VAL A 43 19.13 3.52 -28.00
N PHE A 44 18.12 3.01 -27.30
CA PHE A 44 16.84 2.63 -27.84
C PHE A 44 15.82 3.71 -27.48
N ASP A 45 15.20 4.33 -28.48
CA ASP A 45 14.17 5.37 -28.38
C ASP A 45 12.94 4.90 -29.13
N GLY A 46 11.99 4.32 -28.41
CA GLY A 46 10.86 3.65 -29.04
C GLY A 46 9.94 3.04 -28.01
N ALA A 47 9.48 1.82 -28.28
CA ALA A 47 8.69 1.08 -27.32
C ALA A 47 9.17 -0.36 -27.15
N ALA A 48 9.02 -0.84 -25.93
CA ALA A 48 9.20 -2.23 -25.58
C ALA A 48 7.85 -2.88 -25.24
N ARG A 49 7.81 -4.20 -25.33
CA ARG A 49 6.69 -5.02 -24.86
C ARG A 49 7.24 -6.24 -24.14
N ILE A 50 6.67 -6.55 -22.98
CA ILE A 50 7.03 -7.75 -22.21
C ILE A 50 6.35 -9.00 -22.80
N SER A 51 7.04 -10.13 -22.70
CA SER A 51 6.55 -11.43 -23.19
C SER A 51 6.01 -12.29 -22.04
N HIS A 52 4.70 -12.54 -22.03
CA HIS A 52 4.03 -13.43 -21.06
C HIS A 52 2.71 -13.98 -21.62
N ASP A 53 2.15 -14.98 -20.93
CA ASP A 53 0.91 -15.66 -21.33
C ASP A 53 -0.25 -15.48 -20.33
N CYS A 54 -0.06 -14.62 -19.31
CA CYS A 54 -1.13 -14.27 -18.37
C CYS A 54 -2.27 -13.47 -19.05
N ALA A 55 -3.37 -14.16 -19.36
CA ALA A 55 -4.51 -13.63 -20.10
C ALA A 55 -5.18 -12.39 -19.46
N ALA A 56 -5.18 -12.29 -18.13
CA ALA A 56 -5.79 -11.17 -17.41
C ALA A 56 -4.96 -9.87 -17.48
N ILE A 57 -3.69 -9.92 -17.95
CA ILE A 57 -2.85 -8.74 -18.15
C ILE A 57 -2.73 -8.49 -19.66
N PRO A 58 -3.26 -7.37 -20.19
CA PRO A 58 -3.07 -7.05 -21.60
C PRO A 58 -1.60 -6.81 -21.94
N LYS A 59 -1.11 -7.47 -23.00
CA LYS A 59 0.22 -7.23 -23.56
C LYS A 59 0.23 -5.92 -24.33
N SER A 60 0.89 -4.90 -23.77
CA SER A 60 0.97 -3.57 -24.38
C SER A 60 2.39 -3.10 -24.61
N TRP A 61 2.53 -2.22 -25.61
CA TRP A 61 3.76 -1.50 -25.88
C TRP A 61 3.85 -0.31 -24.92
N PHE A 62 5.02 -0.09 -24.33
CA PHE A 62 5.30 1.07 -23.48
C PHE A 62 6.50 1.83 -24.01
N LYS A 63 6.40 3.16 -24.03
CA LYS A 63 7.44 4.03 -24.56
C LYS A 63 8.59 4.18 -23.57
N PHE A 64 9.82 4.15 -24.05
CA PHE A 64 11.02 4.47 -23.27
C PHE A 64 12.13 5.01 -24.18
N GLU A 65 13.09 5.71 -23.56
CA GLU A 65 14.37 6.04 -24.19
C GLU A 65 15.50 5.73 -23.20
N SER A 66 16.43 4.83 -23.57
CA SER A 66 17.62 4.54 -22.76
C SER A 66 18.71 3.79 -23.51
N GLU A 67 19.93 3.91 -22.99
CA GLU A 67 21.01 2.97 -23.30
C GLU A 67 20.68 1.59 -22.71
N ILE A 68 20.84 0.50 -23.48
CA ILE A 68 20.53 -0.86 -23.04
C ILE A 68 21.78 -1.74 -23.09
N ASN A 69 22.21 -2.21 -21.92
CA ASN A 69 23.21 -3.26 -21.82
C ASN A 69 22.58 -4.63 -22.14
N PRO A 70 23.01 -5.33 -23.21
CA PRO A 70 22.42 -6.62 -23.60
C PRO A 70 22.66 -7.74 -22.58
N ASN A 71 23.71 -7.62 -21.75
CA ASN A 71 24.01 -8.60 -20.70
C ASN A 71 23.15 -8.37 -19.45
N ASN A 72 22.62 -7.17 -19.26
CA ASN A 72 21.84 -6.80 -18.08
C ASN A 72 20.82 -5.71 -18.42
N ILE A 73 19.65 -6.14 -18.91
CA ILE A 73 18.63 -5.24 -19.45
C ILE A 73 17.80 -4.65 -18.31
N PHE A 74 18.00 -3.36 -18.05
CA PHE A 74 17.12 -2.52 -17.25
C PHE A 74 16.48 -1.48 -18.16
N ILE A 75 15.15 -1.47 -18.25
CA ILE A 75 14.40 -0.52 -19.08
C ILE A 75 13.75 0.51 -18.15
N PRO A 76 13.98 1.82 -18.30
CA PRO A 76 13.39 2.80 -17.41
C PRO A 76 11.87 2.87 -17.60
N ILE A 77 11.16 2.97 -16.48
CA ILE A 77 9.72 3.14 -16.40
C ILE A 77 9.44 4.48 -15.73
N ALA A 78 8.83 5.39 -16.48
CA ALA A 78 8.40 6.68 -15.96
C ALA A 78 7.27 6.51 -14.93
N LYS A 79 7.13 7.48 -14.01
CA LYS A 79 6.06 7.54 -13.01
C LYS A 79 4.66 7.49 -13.62
N ASP A 80 4.50 8.12 -14.79
CA ASP A 80 3.28 8.12 -15.58
C ASP A 80 3.60 7.55 -16.98
N PRO A 81 3.72 6.22 -17.09
CA PRO A 81 4.11 5.58 -18.33
C PRO A 81 3.00 5.68 -19.37
N VAL A 82 3.40 5.75 -20.64
CA VAL A 82 2.49 5.83 -21.78
C VAL A 82 2.82 4.78 -22.84
N ASP A 83 1.82 4.43 -23.64
CA ASP A 83 2.03 3.62 -24.84
C ASP A 83 2.60 4.45 -26.01
N LEU A 84 2.76 3.81 -27.16
CA LEU A 84 3.26 4.46 -28.38
C LEU A 84 2.40 5.62 -28.89
N ALA A 85 1.09 5.58 -28.63
CA ALA A 85 0.15 6.63 -29.02
C ALA A 85 0.07 7.75 -27.96
N GLY A 86 0.87 7.67 -26.89
CA GLY A 86 0.82 8.59 -25.77
C GLY A 86 -0.35 8.34 -24.82
N LYS A 87 -1.05 7.20 -24.94
CA LYS A 87 -2.14 6.87 -24.02
C LYS A 87 -1.58 6.38 -22.68
N PRO A 88 -2.17 6.79 -21.55
CA PRO A 88 -1.72 6.34 -20.24
C PRO A 88 -1.82 4.82 -20.06
N ILE A 89 -0.74 4.22 -19.56
CA ILE A 89 -0.69 2.86 -19.05
C ILE A 89 -0.32 2.91 -17.56
N ALA A 90 -0.29 1.77 -16.87
CA ALA A 90 0.10 1.72 -15.47
C ALA A 90 0.98 0.51 -15.14
N ALA A 91 1.85 0.72 -14.16
CA ALA A 91 2.52 -0.31 -13.39
C ALA A 91 2.03 -0.16 -11.94
N SER A 92 0.88 -0.78 -11.63
CA SER A 92 0.24 -0.67 -10.31
C SER A 92 -0.78 -1.78 -10.09
N MET A 93 -0.94 -2.18 -8.84
CA MET A 93 -2.23 -2.73 -8.38
C MET A 93 -3.24 -1.60 -8.26
N MET A 94 -4.49 -1.85 -8.65
CA MET A 94 -5.53 -0.82 -8.78
C MET A 94 -6.88 -1.34 -8.31
N VAL A 95 -7.75 -0.42 -7.89
CA VAL A 95 -9.13 -0.73 -7.51
C VAL A 95 -10.07 0.17 -8.29
N THR A 96 -11.17 -0.36 -8.82
CA THR A 96 -12.15 0.45 -9.55
C THR A 96 -13.07 1.19 -8.60
N THR A 97 -13.49 2.39 -8.98
CA THR A 97 -14.35 3.24 -8.14
C THR A 97 -15.85 2.95 -8.39
N ASP A 98 -16.18 2.40 -9.55
CA ASP A 98 -17.54 2.20 -10.08
C ASP A 98 -17.96 0.73 -10.12
N SER A 99 -17.09 -0.17 -10.60
CA SER A 99 -17.36 -1.60 -10.89
C SER A 99 -16.90 -2.59 -9.80
N THR A 100 -16.30 -2.08 -8.72
CA THR A 100 -15.99 -2.77 -7.45
C THR A 100 -14.93 -3.86 -7.48
N HIS A 101 -14.27 -4.12 -8.61
CA HIS A 101 -13.23 -5.13 -8.68
C HIS A 101 -11.83 -4.54 -8.46
N PHE A 102 -10.95 -5.42 -7.99
CA PHE A 102 -9.53 -5.16 -7.92
C PHE A 102 -8.90 -5.64 -9.23
N TYR A 103 -7.90 -4.94 -9.74
CA TYR A 103 -7.16 -5.39 -10.91
C TYR A 103 -5.70 -4.96 -10.85
N SER A 104 -4.85 -5.61 -11.64
CA SER A 104 -3.46 -5.20 -11.80
C SER A 104 -3.23 -4.70 -13.21
N ALA A 105 -2.57 -3.55 -13.31
CA ALA A 105 -1.97 -3.10 -14.56
C ALA A 105 -0.45 -3.26 -14.46
N PHE A 106 0.16 -4.03 -15.37
CA PHE A 106 1.61 -4.23 -15.42
C PHE A 106 2.12 -3.81 -16.79
N LEU A 107 2.39 -2.51 -16.94
CA LEU A 107 2.67 -1.85 -18.22
C LEU A 107 1.55 -2.06 -19.24
N SER A 108 0.32 -2.08 -18.76
CA SER A 108 -0.90 -2.31 -19.53
C SER A 108 -1.86 -1.12 -19.39
N PRO A 109 -2.87 -0.99 -20.27
CA PRO A 109 -3.81 0.13 -20.25
C PRO A 109 -4.57 0.17 -18.93
N LYS A 110 -4.84 1.40 -18.48
CA LYS A 110 -5.72 1.62 -17.33
C LYS A 110 -7.16 1.49 -17.80
N GLU A 111 -8.01 0.87 -16.98
CA GLU A 111 -9.46 0.88 -17.25
C GLU A 111 -10.04 2.30 -17.13
N SER A 112 -9.49 3.10 -16.21
CA SER A 112 -9.83 4.53 -16.08
C SER A 112 -8.66 5.30 -15.47
N ASN A 113 -8.56 6.58 -15.86
CA ASN A 113 -7.54 7.45 -15.31
C ASN A 113 -7.78 7.85 -13.85
N ASN A 114 -9.03 7.80 -13.41
CA ASN A 114 -9.47 8.23 -12.08
C ASN A 114 -9.43 7.10 -11.04
N TYR A 115 -9.17 5.87 -11.46
CA TYR A 115 -9.09 4.74 -10.52
C TYR A 115 -7.85 4.85 -9.63
N PRO A 116 -8.00 4.70 -8.31
CA PRO A 116 -6.88 4.75 -7.39
C PRO A 116 -5.78 3.74 -7.73
N ARG A 117 -4.52 4.21 -7.70
CA ARG A 117 -3.34 3.35 -7.70
C ARG A 117 -3.05 2.92 -6.27
N VAL A 118 -3.25 1.64 -5.99
CA VAL A 118 -3.07 1.06 -4.65
C VAL A 118 -1.59 0.88 -4.34
N LEU A 119 -0.82 0.41 -5.32
CA LEU A 119 0.63 0.20 -5.17
C LEU A 119 1.32 0.49 -6.52
N PRO A 120 1.56 1.78 -6.85
CA PRO A 120 2.25 2.16 -8.08
C PRO A 120 3.75 1.90 -7.98
N ALA A 121 4.39 1.46 -9.05
CA ALA A 121 5.84 1.30 -9.13
C ALA A 121 6.40 1.97 -10.40
N ASP A 122 7.59 2.55 -10.27
CA ASP A 122 8.35 3.21 -11.33
C ASP A 122 9.86 2.99 -11.10
N GLY A 123 10.71 3.53 -11.97
CA GLY A 123 12.16 3.35 -11.92
C GLY A 123 12.64 2.50 -13.09
N PHE A 124 12.93 1.22 -12.85
CA PHE A 124 13.42 0.31 -13.87
C PHE A 124 12.64 -1.00 -13.90
N LEU A 125 12.37 -1.49 -15.10
CA LEU A 125 11.89 -2.83 -15.39
C LEU A 125 13.09 -3.75 -15.61
N PHE A 126 13.08 -4.88 -14.91
CA PHE A 126 14.07 -5.95 -15.00
C PHE A 126 13.35 -7.31 -15.07
N PHE A 127 13.95 -8.29 -15.75
CA PHE A 127 13.45 -9.66 -15.75
C PHE A 127 14.40 -10.59 -14.99
N ASP A 128 13.90 -11.14 -13.88
CA ASP A 128 14.59 -12.16 -13.11
C ASP A 128 14.33 -13.54 -13.72
N LYS A 129 15.38 -14.14 -14.29
CA LYS A 129 15.30 -15.45 -14.94
C LYS A 129 15.05 -16.59 -13.96
N GLY A 130 15.55 -16.48 -12.72
CA GLY A 130 15.46 -17.53 -11.70
C GLY A 130 14.03 -17.70 -11.18
N SER A 131 13.36 -16.59 -10.85
CA SER A 131 11.97 -16.60 -10.39
C SER A 131 10.95 -16.46 -11.52
N ARG A 132 11.39 -16.19 -12.75
CA ARG A 132 10.54 -15.92 -13.94
C ARG A 132 9.59 -14.74 -13.70
N GLU A 133 10.16 -13.64 -13.22
CA GLU A 133 9.41 -12.45 -12.84
C GLU A 133 9.89 -11.22 -13.59
N TYR A 134 8.96 -10.46 -14.15
CA TYR A 134 9.19 -9.05 -14.43
C TYR A 134 9.10 -8.28 -13.11
N ARG A 135 10.04 -7.37 -12.85
CA ARG A 135 10.13 -6.57 -11.63
C ARG A 135 10.29 -5.10 -11.97
N ILE A 136 9.56 -4.22 -11.29
CA ILE A 136 9.62 -2.77 -11.45
C ILE A 136 9.88 -2.16 -10.08
N SER A 137 11.00 -1.43 -9.95
CA SER A 137 11.32 -0.61 -8.76
C SER A 137 12.50 0.32 -9.05
N ASN A 138 12.97 1.07 -8.04
CA ASN A 138 14.27 1.73 -8.09
C ASN A 138 15.42 0.72 -8.13
N LYS A 139 16.58 1.15 -8.63
CA LYS A 139 17.69 0.25 -8.94
C LYS A 139 18.27 -0.40 -7.68
N GLU A 140 18.34 0.36 -6.59
CA GLU A 140 18.85 -0.07 -5.30
C GLU A 140 17.98 -1.21 -4.74
N LYS A 141 16.65 -1.06 -4.76
CA LYS A 141 15.70 -2.07 -4.29
C LYS A 141 15.62 -3.31 -5.17
N LEU A 142 15.81 -3.17 -6.49
CA LEU A 142 15.92 -4.32 -7.40
C LEU A 142 17.14 -5.20 -7.09
N ILE A 143 18.20 -4.62 -6.53
CA ILE A 143 19.41 -5.33 -6.09
C ILE A 143 19.23 -5.86 -4.66
N GLU A 144 18.76 -5.01 -3.74
CA GLU A 144 18.56 -5.33 -2.32
C GLU A 144 17.11 -5.09 -1.90
N ARG A 145 16.31 -6.17 -1.84
CA ARG A 145 14.86 -6.11 -1.59
C ARG A 145 14.48 -5.60 -0.20
N SER A 146 15.41 -5.47 0.73
CA SER A 146 15.16 -4.87 2.04
C SER A 146 15.11 -3.34 2.02
N LEU A 147 15.55 -2.69 0.93
CA LEU A 147 15.59 -1.23 0.82
C LEU A 147 14.20 -0.61 0.53
N PRO A 148 14.01 0.67 0.91
CA PRO A 148 12.78 1.40 0.63
C PRO A 148 12.46 1.60 -0.87
N GLY A 149 11.18 1.83 -1.17
CA GLY A 149 10.64 2.15 -2.49
C GLY A 149 9.58 1.16 -2.94
N ASN A 150 8.62 1.60 -3.75
CA ASN A 150 7.61 0.69 -4.25
C ASN A 150 8.21 -0.31 -5.24
N TYR A 151 7.82 -1.58 -5.08
CA TYR A 151 8.22 -2.68 -5.93
C TYR A 151 6.98 -3.40 -6.42
N LEU A 152 6.97 -3.74 -7.70
CA LEU A 152 5.90 -4.52 -8.33
C LEU A 152 6.51 -5.62 -9.17
N SER A 153 5.99 -6.84 -9.07
CA SER A 153 6.42 -7.95 -9.90
C SER A 153 5.28 -8.77 -10.47
N LEU A 154 5.43 -9.20 -11.72
CA LEU A 154 4.56 -10.14 -12.40
C LEU A 154 5.30 -11.47 -12.55
N ASN A 155 4.84 -12.51 -11.85
CA ASN A 155 5.31 -13.88 -12.04
C ASN A 155 4.59 -14.50 -13.25
N THR A 156 5.34 -14.83 -14.30
CA THR A 156 4.73 -15.32 -15.56
C THR A 156 4.32 -16.78 -15.50
N ALA A 157 4.83 -17.55 -14.53
CA ALA A 157 4.50 -18.96 -14.39
C ALA A 157 3.20 -19.16 -13.60
N GLN A 158 2.99 -18.38 -12.55
CA GLN A 158 1.81 -18.46 -11.68
C GLN A 158 0.74 -17.43 -12.02
N CYS A 159 1.03 -16.47 -12.91
CA CYS A 159 0.16 -15.34 -13.20
C CYS A 159 -0.33 -14.64 -11.93
N LYS A 160 0.66 -14.31 -11.09
CA LYS A 160 0.49 -13.62 -9.82
C LYS A 160 1.22 -12.29 -9.89
N VAL A 161 0.54 -11.23 -9.46
CA VAL A 161 1.17 -9.94 -9.24
C VAL A 161 1.45 -9.79 -7.75
N PHE A 162 2.68 -9.44 -7.40
CA PHE A 162 3.11 -9.11 -6.05
C PHE A 162 3.59 -7.67 -6.01
N GLY A 163 3.34 -6.98 -4.92
CA GLY A 163 3.95 -5.68 -4.68
C GLY A 163 4.27 -5.47 -3.21
N GLU A 164 5.24 -4.59 -2.97
CA GLU A 164 5.63 -4.15 -1.63
C GLU A 164 5.97 -2.67 -1.63
N GLY A 165 5.77 -2.00 -0.50
CA GLY A 165 6.04 -0.58 -0.32
C GLY A 165 4.91 0.15 0.39
N LYS A 166 4.72 1.43 0.06
CA LYS A 166 3.60 2.24 0.53
C LYS A 166 2.32 1.82 -0.20
N ILE A 167 1.34 1.35 0.56
CA ILE A 167 0.04 0.92 0.04
C ILE A 167 -0.97 2.02 0.28
N ASN A 168 -1.67 2.41 -0.77
CA ASN A 168 -2.79 3.33 -0.71
C ASN A 168 -4.09 2.53 -0.72
N LEU A 169 -4.62 2.27 0.49
CA LEU A 169 -5.97 1.68 0.65
C LEU A 169 -7.07 2.65 0.15
N GLY A 170 -6.68 3.83 -0.31
CA GLY A 170 -7.52 4.86 -0.88
C GLY A 170 -8.43 5.49 0.15
N GLY A 171 -9.35 6.27 -0.39
CA GLY A 171 -10.49 6.81 0.32
C GLY A 171 -10.27 8.19 0.89
N ASP A 172 -11.37 8.91 0.99
CA ASP A 172 -11.41 10.27 1.50
C ASP A 172 -11.92 10.24 2.94
N PHE A 173 -10.96 10.29 3.86
CA PHE A 173 -11.21 10.32 5.29
C PHE A 173 -11.07 11.71 5.89
N GLY A 174 -10.89 12.75 5.08
CA GLY A 174 -10.69 14.13 5.53
C GLY A 174 -9.62 14.21 6.62
N GLN A 175 -10.05 14.53 7.84
CA GLN A 175 -9.19 14.74 8.99
C GLN A 175 -8.63 13.47 9.66
N VAL A 176 -9.11 12.28 9.29
CA VAL A 176 -8.55 10.99 9.74
C VAL A 176 -7.49 10.54 8.74
N LYS A 177 -6.26 10.37 9.20
CA LYS A 177 -5.13 9.98 8.36
C LYS A 177 -4.87 8.49 8.51
N ILE A 178 -4.94 7.78 7.39
CA ILE A 178 -4.59 6.37 7.30
C ILE A 178 -3.34 6.26 6.42
N GLU A 179 -2.29 5.65 6.96
CA GLU A 179 -1.11 5.26 6.17
C GLU A 179 -0.86 3.78 6.36
N SER A 180 -0.46 3.12 5.28
CA SER A 180 -0.19 1.68 5.28
C SER A 180 1.05 1.36 4.48
N PHE A 181 1.83 0.43 5.03
CA PHE A 181 3.11 -0.01 4.46
C PHE A 181 3.18 -1.53 4.57
N GLY A 182 3.56 -2.22 3.50
CA GLY A 182 3.62 -3.67 3.55
C GLY A 182 3.64 -4.29 2.17
N SER A 183 2.96 -5.43 2.04
CA SER A 183 2.90 -6.19 0.80
C SER A 183 1.47 -6.51 0.38
N ALA A 184 1.30 -6.70 -0.92
CA ALA A 184 0.05 -7.08 -1.54
C ALA A 184 0.30 -8.20 -2.55
N VAL A 185 -0.64 -9.14 -2.63
CA VAL A 185 -0.68 -10.22 -3.62
C VAL A 185 -2.02 -10.13 -4.34
N HIS A 186 -1.99 -10.06 -5.66
CA HIS A 186 -3.15 -10.21 -6.51
C HIS A 186 -2.99 -11.47 -7.36
N LEU A 187 -3.81 -12.48 -7.07
CA LEU A 187 -3.97 -13.68 -7.87
C LEU A 187 -4.91 -13.34 -9.01
N LEU A 188 -4.46 -13.51 -10.26
CA LEU A 188 -5.27 -13.16 -11.42
C LEU A 188 -6.40 -14.19 -11.66
N ILE A 189 -6.15 -15.46 -11.29
CA ILE A 189 -7.10 -16.57 -11.44
C ILE A 189 -6.88 -17.60 -10.31
N PRO A 190 -7.89 -17.91 -9.46
CA PRO A 190 -9.09 -17.10 -9.26
C PRO A 190 -8.73 -15.70 -8.74
N ASP A 191 -9.53 -14.70 -9.11
CA ASP A 191 -9.31 -13.31 -8.66
C ASP A 191 -9.40 -13.22 -7.14
N SER A 192 -8.28 -12.88 -6.51
CA SER A 192 -8.20 -12.64 -5.08
C SER A 192 -7.06 -11.70 -4.76
N THR A 193 -7.32 -10.75 -3.85
CA THR A 193 -6.31 -9.79 -3.41
C THR A 193 -6.16 -9.82 -1.90
N ILE A 194 -4.92 -10.03 -1.46
CA ILE A 194 -4.54 -10.20 -0.06
C ILE A 194 -3.42 -9.21 0.28
N PHE A 195 -3.50 -8.63 1.47
CA PHE A 195 -2.56 -7.65 2.01
C PHE A 195 -2.00 -8.11 3.35
N ASP A 196 -0.73 -7.77 3.60
CA ASP A 196 -0.07 -7.90 4.89
C ASP A 196 0.71 -6.61 5.16
N MET A 197 0.32 -5.87 6.21
CA MET A 197 0.71 -4.47 6.37
C MET A 197 0.88 -4.03 7.82
N LEU A 198 1.66 -2.97 8.00
CA LEU A 198 1.55 -2.04 9.12
C LEU A 198 0.55 -0.95 8.72
N VAL A 199 -0.30 -0.52 9.66
CA VAL A 199 -1.33 0.48 9.42
C VAL A 199 -1.34 1.49 10.55
N SER A 200 -1.12 2.77 10.24
CA SER A 200 -1.36 3.86 11.18
C SER A 200 -2.73 4.47 10.94
N VAL A 201 -3.50 4.68 12.01
CA VAL A 201 -4.76 5.42 12.00
C VAL A 201 -4.63 6.57 12.99
N ASP A 202 -4.62 7.79 12.47
CA ASP A 202 -4.39 9.01 13.25
C ASP A 202 -5.60 9.93 13.13
N PHE A 203 -6.24 10.22 14.25
CA PHE A 203 -7.49 10.97 14.32
C PHE A 203 -7.60 11.79 15.60
N PHE A 204 -8.34 12.90 15.53
CA PHE A 204 -8.62 13.71 16.70
C PHE A 204 -9.57 12.99 17.66
N PHE A 205 -9.15 12.84 18.91
CA PHE A 205 -9.95 12.24 19.96
C PHE A 205 -9.48 12.75 21.33
N ASP A 206 -10.22 12.40 22.39
CA ASP A 206 -9.81 12.69 23.75
C ASP A 206 -8.65 11.80 24.20
N ASP A 207 -7.51 12.40 24.54
CA ASP A 207 -6.32 11.69 25.03
C ASP A 207 -6.64 10.89 26.30
N GLY A 208 -7.47 11.43 27.20
CA GLY A 208 -7.83 10.74 28.45
C GLY A 208 -8.67 9.48 28.24
N ALA A 209 -9.48 9.40 27.18
CA ALA A 209 -10.21 8.21 26.77
C ALA A 209 -9.28 7.22 26.08
N VAL A 210 -8.45 7.68 25.13
CA VAL A 210 -7.48 6.84 24.41
C VAL A 210 -6.46 6.22 25.39
N ASP A 211 -6.00 6.96 26.39
CA ASP A 211 -5.07 6.49 27.40
C ASP A 211 -5.68 5.36 28.24
N LYS A 212 -6.96 5.47 28.65
CA LYS A 212 -7.68 4.39 29.36
C LYS A 212 -7.77 3.10 28.53
N MET A 213 -7.96 3.23 27.21
CA MET A 213 -7.92 2.07 26.31
C MET A 213 -6.52 1.47 26.26
N SER A 214 -5.48 2.31 26.17
CA SER A 214 -4.09 1.85 26.17
C SER A 214 -3.74 1.11 27.47
N ASP A 215 -4.14 1.64 28.62
CA ASP A 215 -3.87 1.06 29.94
C ASP A 215 -4.57 -0.30 30.10
N ALA A 216 -5.82 -0.43 29.66
CA ALA A 216 -6.54 -1.70 29.70
C ALA A 216 -5.85 -2.80 28.87
N ILE A 217 -5.37 -2.46 27.67
CA ILE A 217 -4.65 -3.42 26.81
C ILE A 217 -3.29 -3.78 27.43
N VAL A 218 -2.57 -2.82 28.01
CA VAL A 218 -1.29 -3.06 28.71
C VAL A 218 -1.50 -3.97 29.92
N ALA A 219 -2.54 -3.74 30.70
CA ALA A 219 -2.84 -4.51 31.92
C ALA A 219 -3.28 -5.96 31.64
N ASN A 220 -3.84 -6.25 30.46
CA ASN A 220 -4.28 -7.61 30.12
C ASN A 220 -3.07 -8.53 29.79
N ALA A 221 -2.69 -9.39 30.73
CA ALA A 221 -1.54 -10.30 30.59
C ALA A 221 -1.78 -11.49 29.65
N GLU A 222 -3.03 -11.80 29.29
CA GLU A 222 -3.39 -12.94 28.44
C GLU A 222 -3.15 -12.66 26.94
N LEU A 223 -3.03 -11.39 26.57
CA LEU A 223 -2.76 -10.97 25.20
C LEU A 223 -1.32 -11.31 24.79
N LYS A 224 -1.20 -12.01 23.66
CA LYS A 224 0.09 -12.46 23.13
C LYS A 224 0.92 -11.30 22.57
N PRO A 225 2.25 -11.31 22.72
CA PRO A 225 3.10 -10.30 22.14
C PRO A 225 3.11 -10.35 20.61
N THR A 226 3.31 -9.20 19.97
CA THR A 226 3.52 -9.11 18.51
C THR A 226 4.89 -9.63 18.09
N ASP A 227 5.01 -10.11 16.85
CA ASP A 227 6.27 -10.57 16.28
C ASP A 227 6.96 -9.49 15.42
N PHE A 228 8.11 -8.98 15.90
CA PHE A 228 8.93 -7.99 15.18
C PHE A 228 9.91 -8.61 14.18
N SER A 229 10.08 -9.93 14.16
CA SER A 229 10.94 -10.63 13.20
C SER A 229 10.29 -10.77 11.82
N ARG A 230 9.02 -10.39 11.69
CA ARG A 230 8.28 -10.43 10.43
C ARG A 230 8.96 -9.54 9.38
N PRO A 231 9.29 -10.06 8.19
CA PRO A 231 9.88 -9.26 7.13
C PRO A 231 9.03 -8.04 6.72
N VAL A 232 7.70 -8.16 6.81
CA VAL A 232 6.77 -7.07 6.53
C VAL A 232 6.93 -5.94 7.55
N PHE A 233 7.15 -6.26 8.83
CA PHE A 233 7.40 -5.26 9.88
C PHE A 233 8.68 -4.46 9.59
N GLU A 234 9.81 -5.16 9.35
CA GLU A 234 11.08 -4.48 9.07
C GLU A 234 11.02 -3.61 7.83
N LYS A 235 10.50 -4.15 6.71
CA LYS A 235 10.36 -3.41 5.47
C LYS A 235 9.42 -2.24 5.62
N GLY A 236 8.25 -2.43 6.24
CA GLY A 236 7.27 -1.36 6.44
C GLY A 236 7.81 -0.23 7.31
N MET A 237 8.57 -0.55 8.36
CA MET A 237 9.28 0.46 9.16
C MET A 237 10.32 1.24 8.34
N ARG A 238 11.10 0.56 7.49
CA ARG A 238 12.06 1.21 6.58
C ARG A 238 11.38 2.09 5.53
N GLU A 239 10.22 1.67 5.00
CA GLU A 239 9.40 2.49 4.09
C GLU A 239 8.83 3.73 4.79
N MET A 240 8.39 3.58 6.05
CA MET A 240 7.77 4.65 6.82
C MET A 240 8.77 5.69 7.32
N LEU A 241 9.93 5.25 7.82
CA LEU A 241 10.88 6.09 8.57
C LEU A 241 12.23 6.28 7.87
N GLY A 242 12.47 5.57 6.77
CA GLY A 242 13.79 5.45 6.16
C GLY A 242 14.67 4.42 6.88
N LYS A 243 15.68 3.93 6.16
CA LYS A 243 16.52 2.80 6.59
C LYS A 243 17.19 3.02 7.95
N GLU A 244 17.89 4.14 8.12
CA GLU A 244 18.72 4.39 9.30
C GLU A 244 17.90 4.48 10.59
N VAL A 245 16.79 5.23 10.56
CA VAL A 245 15.90 5.41 11.72
C VAL A 245 15.20 4.08 12.04
N ALA A 246 14.69 3.39 11.02
CA ALA A 246 14.02 2.11 11.20
C ALA A 246 14.95 1.04 11.78
N ASP A 247 16.16 0.86 11.24
CA ASP A 247 17.12 -0.13 11.72
C ASP A 247 17.50 0.10 13.19
N LYS A 248 17.66 1.37 13.59
CA LYS A 248 17.91 1.75 14.98
C LYS A 248 16.74 1.38 15.90
N LEU A 249 15.51 1.61 15.48
CA LEU A 249 14.31 1.33 16.28
C LEU A 249 14.03 -0.17 16.39
N ILE A 250 14.16 -0.90 15.27
CA ILE A 250 14.03 -2.36 15.23
C ILE A 250 15.07 -3.00 16.14
N SER A 251 16.33 -2.53 16.10
CA SER A 251 17.38 -2.99 17.00
C SER A 251 17.03 -2.79 18.48
N GLN A 252 16.46 -1.64 18.86
CA GLN A 252 16.02 -1.39 20.24
C GLN A 252 14.91 -2.35 20.67
N LEU A 253 13.90 -2.57 19.81
CA LEU A 253 12.83 -3.53 20.09
C LEU A 253 13.37 -4.95 20.28
N ASN A 254 14.29 -5.38 19.42
CA ASN A 254 14.86 -6.73 19.50
C ASN A 254 15.77 -6.92 20.74
N LEU A 255 16.49 -5.88 21.16
CA LEU A 255 17.43 -5.96 22.29
C LEU A 255 16.76 -5.72 23.66
N TYR A 256 15.78 -4.83 23.73
CA TYR A 256 15.22 -4.34 24.99
C TYR A 256 13.71 -4.54 25.11
N GLY A 257 13.04 -5.04 24.07
CA GLY A 257 11.57 -5.13 24.00
C GLY A 257 10.87 -3.76 23.95
N SER A 258 11.62 -2.66 23.94
CA SER A 258 11.09 -1.31 24.05
C SER A 258 12.00 -0.25 23.46
N TYR A 259 11.40 0.89 23.09
CA TYR A 259 12.15 2.05 22.65
C TYR A 259 12.77 2.79 23.83
N LYS A 260 14.06 3.18 23.73
CA LYS A 260 14.73 4.01 24.75
C LYS A 260 14.08 5.39 24.89
N LYS A 261 13.72 5.98 23.74
CA LYS A 261 12.89 7.17 23.61
C LYS A 261 11.86 6.86 22.54
N PHE A 262 10.59 7.07 22.86
CA PHE A 262 9.51 6.84 21.91
C PHE A 262 9.66 7.78 20.70
N PRO A 263 9.65 7.27 19.46
CA PRO A 263 9.80 8.09 18.25
C PRO A 263 8.53 8.88 17.95
N ASP A 264 8.68 10.18 17.70
CA ASP A 264 7.54 11.09 17.45
C ASP A 264 6.79 10.70 16.18
N GLU A 265 7.47 10.11 15.19
CA GLU A 265 6.90 9.65 13.93
C GLU A 265 5.91 8.49 14.10
N LEU A 266 6.06 7.68 15.17
CA LEU A 266 5.11 6.61 15.50
C LEU A 266 4.00 7.06 16.44
N LYS A 267 4.00 8.32 16.90
CA LYS A 267 2.95 8.85 17.78
C LYS A 267 1.66 9.07 16.99
N LYS A 268 0.91 7.98 16.81
CA LYS A 268 -0.38 7.90 16.11
C LYS A 268 -1.44 7.50 17.10
N THR A 269 -2.70 7.89 16.88
CA THR A 269 -3.80 7.46 17.77
C THR A 269 -3.81 5.95 17.93
N ILE A 270 -3.72 5.20 16.83
CA ILE A 270 -3.50 3.76 16.84
C ILE A 270 -2.51 3.38 15.73
N PHE A 271 -1.45 2.66 16.08
CA PHE A 271 -0.53 2.06 15.13
C PHE A 271 -0.57 0.54 15.23
N PHE A 272 -0.96 -0.10 14.14
CA PHE A 272 -0.98 -1.54 14.00
C PHE A 272 0.29 -2.01 13.27
N THR A 273 0.97 -3.00 13.84
CA THR A 273 2.19 -3.62 13.30
C THR A 273 1.90 -4.87 12.47
N ASP A 274 0.68 -5.41 12.57
CA ASP A 274 0.23 -6.58 11.83
C ASP A 274 -1.26 -6.48 11.52
N VAL A 275 -1.57 -6.16 10.27
CA VAL A 275 -2.94 -6.14 9.73
C VAL A 275 -2.96 -6.89 8.42
N LYS A 276 -3.69 -8.00 8.39
CA LYS A 276 -3.97 -8.76 7.18
C LYS A 276 -5.34 -8.39 6.66
N MET A 277 -5.43 -8.05 5.37
CA MET A 277 -6.69 -7.63 4.74
C MET A 277 -6.92 -8.36 3.42
N LYS A 278 -8.19 -8.44 3.02
CA LYS A 278 -8.62 -8.84 1.68
C LYS A 278 -9.53 -7.77 1.10
N TRP A 279 -9.55 -7.68 -0.23
CA TRP A 279 -10.59 -6.91 -0.93
C TRP A 279 -11.88 -7.73 -1.01
N ASN A 280 -12.98 -7.20 -0.49
CA ASN A 280 -14.31 -7.76 -0.64
C ASN A 280 -15.09 -6.96 -1.69
N ARG A 281 -15.36 -7.61 -2.82
CA ARG A 281 -16.05 -7.02 -3.98
C ARG A 281 -17.52 -6.69 -3.70
N GLU A 282 -18.21 -7.51 -2.92
CA GLU A 282 -19.64 -7.37 -2.61
C GLU A 282 -19.89 -6.12 -1.76
N THR A 283 -19.07 -5.94 -0.72
CA THR A 283 -19.17 -4.80 0.19
C THR A 283 -18.36 -3.60 -0.25
N ARG A 284 -17.55 -3.74 -1.31
CA ARG A 284 -16.63 -2.70 -1.82
C ARG A 284 -15.67 -2.22 -0.73
N SER A 285 -15.13 -3.16 0.04
CA SER A 285 -14.35 -2.84 1.22
C SER A 285 -13.07 -3.64 1.34
N TYR A 286 -12.06 -3.04 1.97
CA TYR A 286 -10.96 -3.80 2.54
C TYR A 286 -11.42 -4.31 3.90
N THR A 287 -11.33 -5.61 4.12
CA THR A 287 -11.74 -6.25 5.38
C THR A 287 -10.56 -7.01 5.97
N SER A 288 -10.25 -6.73 7.23
CA SER A 288 -9.20 -7.46 7.93
C SER A 288 -9.66 -8.86 8.34
N TYR A 289 -8.70 -9.75 8.53
CA TYR A 289 -8.94 -11.09 9.05
C TYR A 289 -7.78 -11.53 9.95
N GLY A 290 -8.06 -12.48 10.85
CA GLY A 290 -7.12 -12.86 11.90
C GLY A 290 -6.98 -11.80 12.99
N LYS A 291 -5.97 -11.94 13.84
CA LYS A 291 -5.68 -11.01 14.94
C LYS A 291 -5.06 -9.72 14.41
N LEU A 292 -5.28 -8.62 15.14
CA LEU A 292 -4.67 -7.33 14.89
C LEU A 292 -3.49 -7.14 15.84
N GLY A 293 -2.29 -6.88 15.31
CA GLY A 293 -1.12 -6.54 16.12
C GLY A 293 -1.10 -5.05 16.41
N ILE A 294 -1.26 -4.64 17.67
CA ILE A 294 -1.18 -3.24 18.10
C ILE A 294 0.24 -2.97 18.56
N GLY A 295 0.95 -2.05 17.88
CA GLY A 295 2.28 -1.61 18.28
C GLY A 295 2.22 -0.55 19.36
N ASN A 296 1.48 0.52 19.10
CA ASN A 296 1.29 1.61 20.06
C ASN A 296 -0.07 2.30 19.91
N ILE A 297 -0.48 2.94 21.00
CA ILE A 297 -1.60 3.86 21.07
C ILE A 297 -1.04 5.16 21.64
N ASN A 298 -1.18 6.27 20.91
CA ASN A 298 -0.45 7.50 21.20
C ASN A 298 1.06 7.20 21.38
N LYS A 299 1.62 7.51 22.55
CA LYS A 299 3.02 7.24 22.93
C LYS A 299 3.18 5.94 23.74
N THR A 300 2.08 5.28 24.08
CA THR A 300 2.07 4.08 24.91
C THR A 300 2.38 2.87 24.04
N GLN A 301 3.50 2.21 24.31
CA GLN A 301 3.90 1.00 23.63
C GLN A 301 3.05 -0.18 24.12
N ILE A 302 2.38 -0.87 23.21
CA ILE A 302 1.42 -1.95 23.48
C ILE A 302 2.02 -3.31 23.10
N ASN A 303 2.44 -3.46 21.85
CA ASN A 303 3.08 -4.66 21.29
C ASN A 303 2.32 -5.97 21.55
N LYS A 304 0.99 -5.96 21.41
CA LYS A 304 0.11 -7.10 21.69
C LYS A 304 -0.86 -7.38 20.56
N TYR A 305 -1.19 -8.65 20.37
CA TYR A 305 -2.25 -9.09 19.49
C TYR A 305 -3.61 -9.06 20.21
N VAL A 306 -4.62 -8.53 19.53
CA VAL A 306 -6.03 -8.59 19.95
C VAL A 306 -6.87 -9.27 18.88
N ASP A 307 -7.98 -9.88 19.28
CA ASP A 307 -9.02 -10.21 18.31
C ASP A 307 -9.68 -8.92 17.83
N GLY A 308 -10.13 -8.88 16.57
CA GLY A 308 -10.60 -7.61 16.02
C GLY A 308 -10.89 -7.63 14.54
N ARG A 309 -11.50 -6.54 14.07
CA ARG A 309 -11.85 -6.33 12.66
C ARG A 309 -11.70 -4.86 12.27
N ILE A 310 -11.05 -4.63 11.14
CA ILE A 310 -10.97 -3.33 10.47
C ILE A 310 -11.70 -3.46 9.14
N GLU A 311 -12.60 -2.52 8.84
CA GLU A 311 -13.28 -2.42 7.55
C GLU A 311 -13.14 -1.01 6.98
N ILE A 312 -12.66 -0.90 5.75
CA ILE A 312 -12.55 0.35 4.98
C ILE A 312 -13.49 0.22 3.78
N ILE A 313 -14.67 0.84 3.86
CA ILE A 313 -15.71 0.78 2.82
C ILE A 313 -15.58 1.97 1.87
N LYS A 314 -15.55 1.70 0.56
CA LYS A 314 -15.61 2.75 -0.47
C LYS A 314 -17.05 3.11 -0.80
N LYS A 315 -17.42 4.38 -0.61
CA LYS A 315 -18.75 4.91 -0.95
C LYS A 315 -18.65 6.28 -1.61
N ARG A 316 -19.43 6.49 -2.68
CA ARG A 316 -19.56 7.80 -3.37
C ARG A 316 -19.92 8.94 -2.42
N GLY A 317 -20.60 8.62 -1.32
CA GLY A 317 -21.02 9.60 -0.32
C GLY A 317 -19.97 9.95 0.72
N GLY A 318 -18.82 9.29 0.78
CA GLY A 318 -17.87 9.41 1.88
C GLY A 318 -17.56 8.05 2.45
N ASP A 319 -16.28 7.75 2.55
CA ASP A 319 -15.81 6.43 2.94
C ASP A 319 -16.04 6.19 4.43
N ILE A 320 -16.07 4.91 4.78
CA ILE A 320 -16.34 4.46 6.14
C ILE A 320 -15.14 3.68 6.64
N LEU A 321 -14.65 4.03 7.82
CA LEU A 321 -13.68 3.26 8.57
C LEU A 321 -14.37 2.69 9.81
N ASN A 322 -14.36 1.37 9.96
CA ASN A 322 -14.75 0.71 11.20
C ASN A 322 -13.53 0.00 11.79
N ILE A 323 -13.33 0.13 13.10
CA ILE A 323 -12.29 -0.57 13.86
C ILE A 323 -12.95 -1.18 15.09
N TYR A 324 -12.85 -2.50 15.22
CA TYR A 324 -13.25 -3.26 16.40
C TYR A 324 -12.04 -3.97 16.97
N MET A 325 -11.84 -3.87 18.28
CA MET A 325 -10.79 -4.51 19.04
C MET A 325 -11.40 -5.19 20.26
N GLU A 326 -11.10 -6.47 20.45
CA GLU A 326 -11.58 -7.32 21.52
C GLU A 326 -10.38 -7.89 22.27
N LEU A 327 -10.24 -7.49 23.53
CA LEU A 327 -9.20 -7.96 24.42
C LEU A 327 -9.62 -9.32 25.00
N ASP A 328 -10.90 -9.44 25.36
CA ASP A 328 -11.61 -10.65 25.72
C ASP A 328 -13.13 -10.45 25.55
N GLU A 329 -13.93 -11.46 25.92
CA GLU A 329 -15.40 -11.44 25.77
C GLU A 329 -16.10 -10.26 26.47
N LYS A 330 -15.48 -9.67 27.49
CA LYS A 330 -16.03 -8.57 28.29
C LYS A 330 -15.39 -7.23 27.98
N ASP A 331 -14.16 -7.21 27.48
CA ASP A 331 -13.38 -5.99 27.22
C ASP A 331 -13.18 -5.74 25.72
N TRP A 332 -13.90 -4.77 25.17
CA TRP A 332 -13.86 -4.43 23.75
C TRP A 332 -14.03 -2.93 23.47
N TYR A 333 -13.55 -2.50 22.32
CA TYR A 333 -13.59 -1.12 21.83
C TYR A 333 -14.05 -1.07 20.37
N PHE A 334 -14.91 -0.11 20.03
CA PHE A 334 -15.42 0.08 18.68
C PHE A 334 -15.35 1.53 18.26
N PHE A 335 -14.81 1.76 17.06
CA PHE A 335 -14.74 3.06 16.39
C PHE A 335 -15.37 2.96 15.01
N SER A 336 -16.13 3.98 14.61
CA SER A 336 -16.77 4.08 13.30
C SER A 336 -16.70 5.52 12.82
N TYR A 337 -15.95 5.76 11.75
CA TYR A 337 -15.76 7.07 11.16
C TYR A 337 -16.43 7.17 9.79
N THR A 338 -17.12 8.27 9.56
CA THR A 338 -17.55 8.69 8.22
C THR A 338 -17.85 10.18 8.21
N ARG A 339 -17.52 10.87 7.11
CA ARG A 339 -17.90 12.28 6.86
C ARG A 339 -17.61 13.23 8.03
N GLY A 340 -16.38 13.23 8.55
CA GLY A 340 -16.01 14.11 9.66
C GLY A 340 -16.61 13.72 11.01
N THR A 341 -17.28 12.58 11.14
CA THR A 341 -17.86 12.13 12.41
C THR A 341 -17.22 10.82 12.84
N MET A 342 -16.52 10.84 13.97
CA MET A 342 -15.99 9.65 14.65
C MET A 342 -16.94 9.22 15.77
N LEU A 343 -17.45 8.01 15.68
CA LEU A 343 -18.30 7.41 16.69
C LEU A 343 -17.51 6.36 17.44
N ALA A 344 -17.58 6.39 18.77
CA ALA A 344 -16.90 5.42 19.61
C ALA A 344 -17.84 4.83 20.68
N ILE A 345 -17.59 3.58 21.07
CA ILE A 345 -18.24 2.95 22.23
C ILE A 345 -17.36 1.79 22.68
N SER A 346 -17.35 1.52 23.98
CA SER A 346 -16.61 0.41 24.59
C SER A 346 -17.47 -0.27 25.66
N SER A 347 -17.12 -1.50 26.05
CA SER A 347 -17.59 -2.06 27.33
C SER A 347 -16.94 -1.40 28.55
N ASN A 348 -15.84 -0.69 28.38
CA ASN A 348 -15.16 0.04 29.44
C ASN A 348 -15.91 1.34 29.77
N GLU A 349 -16.59 1.37 30.93
CA GLU A 349 -17.38 2.52 31.37
C GLU A 349 -16.53 3.77 31.63
N ALA A 350 -15.27 3.62 32.05
CA ALA A 350 -14.38 4.75 32.27
C ALA A 350 -13.98 5.43 30.95
N PHE A 351 -13.82 4.65 29.87
CA PHE A 351 -13.65 5.17 28.50
C PHE A 351 -14.90 5.94 28.05
N ASN A 352 -16.09 5.34 28.23
CA ASN A 352 -17.34 5.97 27.81
C ASN A 352 -17.64 7.25 28.57
N THR A 353 -17.42 7.24 29.89
CA THR A 353 -17.64 8.38 30.78
C THR A 353 -16.70 9.54 30.43
N ALA A 354 -15.42 9.25 30.14
CA ALA A 354 -14.48 10.27 29.67
C ALA A 354 -15.00 11.00 28.43
N ILE A 355 -15.58 10.29 27.46
CA ILE A 355 -16.20 10.93 26.29
C ILE A 355 -17.48 11.66 26.67
N LYS A 356 -18.33 11.08 27.51
CA LYS A 356 -19.62 11.67 27.90
C LYS A 356 -19.45 13.03 28.56
N ASP A 357 -18.52 13.13 29.51
CA ASP A 357 -18.33 14.30 30.39
C ASP A 357 -17.58 15.46 29.71
N LEU A 358 -16.98 15.23 28.55
CA LEU A 358 -16.36 16.29 27.76
C LEU A 358 -17.39 17.31 27.26
N LYS A 359 -17.03 18.58 27.38
CA LYS A 359 -17.79 19.69 26.81
C LYS A 359 -17.85 19.60 25.28
N PRO A 360 -18.93 20.04 24.63
CA PRO A 360 -19.10 19.94 23.17
C PRO A 360 -17.94 20.53 22.35
N GLU A 361 -17.33 21.62 22.81
CA GLU A 361 -16.25 22.31 22.08
C GLU A 361 -14.96 21.48 22.07
N LYS A 362 -14.77 20.59 23.06
CA LYS A 362 -13.63 19.66 23.12
C LYS A 362 -13.81 18.44 22.22
N LYS A 363 -15.03 18.23 21.70
CA LYS A 363 -15.38 17.12 20.81
C LYS A 363 -15.31 17.49 19.34
N GLN A 364 -14.93 18.73 19.02
CA GLN A 364 -14.97 19.28 17.67
C GLN A 364 -13.60 19.82 17.26
N ARG A 365 -13.31 19.75 15.96
CA ARG A 365 -12.15 20.36 15.34
C ARG A 365 -12.57 20.94 14.00
N ASP A 366 -12.29 22.22 13.81
CA ASP A 366 -12.66 22.92 12.58
C ASP A 366 -11.95 22.30 11.36
N GLY A 367 -12.63 22.35 10.22
CA GLY A 367 -12.09 21.95 8.94
C GLY A 367 -11.15 23.00 8.36
N ASP A 368 -10.39 22.58 7.35
CA ASP A 368 -9.50 23.43 6.58
C ASP A 368 -9.91 23.36 5.10
N LYS A 369 -10.44 24.46 4.57
CA LYS A 369 -10.93 24.52 3.18
C LYS A 369 -9.80 24.38 2.15
N GLU A 370 -8.60 24.87 2.46
CA GLU A 370 -7.45 24.78 1.56
C GLU A 370 -6.96 23.34 1.45
N LYS A 371 -6.99 22.60 2.57
CA LYS A 371 -6.66 21.17 2.63
C LYS A 371 -7.82 20.24 2.28
N LYS A 372 -9.00 20.78 1.96
CA LYS A 372 -10.26 20.04 1.74
C LYS A 372 -10.65 19.14 2.91
N GLU A 373 -10.32 19.56 4.13
CA GLU A 373 -10.66 18.85 5.35
C GLU A 373 -12.02 19.34 5.87
N PRO A 374 -13.05 18.46 5.99
CA PRO A 374 -14.35 18.85 6.55
C PRO A 374 -14.22 19.09 8.06
N ASN A 375 -15.21 19.77 8.66
CA ASN A 375 -15.31 19.83 10.12
C ASN A 375 -15.35 18.42 10.71
N TYR A 376 -14.65 18.25 11.82
CA TYR A 376 -14.57 16.98 12.51
C TYR A 376 -15.27 17.06 13.86
N ASN A 377 -15.99 16.00 14.23
CA ASN A 377 -16.51 15.80 15.57
C ASN A 377 -16.37 14.33 15.99
N PHE A 378 -16.34 14.09 17.30
CA PHE A 378 -16.49 12.75 17.84
C PHE A 378 -17.57 12.66 18.93
N SER A 379 -18.22 11.50 19.02
CA SER A 379 -19.28 11.26 20.01
C SER A 379 -19.45 9.78 20.33
N LEU A 380 -20.20 9.49 21.39
CA LEU A 380 -20.57 8.11 21.74
C LEU A 380 -21.57 7.54 20.73
N THR A 381 -21.51 6.24 20.50
CA THR A 381 -22.53 5.48 19.78
C THR A 381 -23.11 4.36 20.62
N THR A 382 -23.95 3.51 20.04
CA THR A 382 -24.64 2.43 20.75
C THR A 382 -23.95 1.09 20.53
N VAL A 383 -24.08 0.19 21.51
CA VAL A 383 -23.67 -1.21 21.36
C VAL A 383 -24.35 -1.86 20.16
N ALA A 384 -25.59 -1.47 19.83
CA ALA A 384 -26.31 -1.96 18.66
C ALA A 384 -25.56 -1.70 17.34
N LYS A 385 -24.90 -0.54 17.18
CA LYS A 385 -24.10 -0.23 15.99
C LYS A 385 -22.89 -1.16 15.87
N LYS A 386 -22.20 -1.44 16.98
CA LYS A 386 -21.10 -2.43 17.05
C LYS A 386 -21.62 -3.82 16.69
N THR A 387 -22.74 -4.26 17.25
CA THR A 387 -23.34 -5.58 16.97
C THR A 387 -23.76 -5.72 15.51
N GLN A 388 -24.31 -4.67 14.90
CA GLN A 388 -24.66 -4.68 13.48
C GLN A 388 -23.42 -4.82 12.59
N PHE A 389 -22.32 -4.14 12.94
CA PHE A 389 -21.05 -4.28 12.25
C PHE A 389 -20.52 -5.72 12.32
N LEU A 390 -20.45 -6.31 13.52
CA LEU A 390 -19.95 -7.67 13.69
C LEU A 390 -20.78 -8.69 12.90
N ARG A 391 -22.12 -8.65 13.02
CA ARG A 391 -23.02 -9.53 12.27
C ARG A 391 -22.82 -9.45 10.76
N LYS A 392 -22.64 -8.25 10.22
CA LYS A 392 -22.39 -8.05 8.78
C LYS A 392 -21.07 -8.70 8.35
N THR A 393 -20.05 -8.64 9.21
CA THR A 393 -18.72 -9.18 8.90
C THR A 393 -18.57 -10.67 9.20
N GLU A 394 -19.37 -11.21 10.12
CA GLU A 394 -19.38 -12.64 10.49
C GLU A 394 -20.08 -13.53 9.47
N SER A 395 -20.98 -12.98 8.65
CA SER A 395 -21.52 -13.70 7.50
C SER A 395 -20.34 -14.23 6.66
N PRO A 396 -20.20 -15.56 6.54
CA PRO A 396 -19.12 -16.16 5.78
C PRO A 396 -19.12 -15.58 4.36
N ASP A 397 -17.92 -15.46 3.78
CA ASP A 397 -17.81 -15.45 2.33
C ASP A 397 -18.79 -16.49 1.78
N GLY A 398 -19.64 -16.07 0.85
CA GLY A 398 -20.76 -16.85 0.35
C GLY A 398 -20.39 -18.29 -0.01
N GLN A 399 -21.40 -19.15 0.08
CA GLN A 399 -21.40 -20.46 -0.58
C GLN A 399 -20.82 -20.40 -1.99
#